data_AF-A0A960ZR91-F1
#
_entry.id   AF-A0A960ZR91-F1
#
_cell.length_a   1.000
_cell.length_b   1.000
_cell.length_c   1.000
_cell.angle_alpha   90.00
_cell.angle_beta   90.00
_cell.angle_gamma   90.00
#
_symmetry.space_group_name_H-M   'P 1'
#
loop_
_entity.id
_entity.type
_entity.pdbx_description
1 polymer ?
#
loop_
_entity_poly.entity_id
_entity_poly.type
_entity_poly.pdbx_seq_one_letter_code
_entity_poly.pdbx_strand_id
1 'polypeptide(L)' 'QAGCVAQAGKISQSFMYARPVIDGDDLAIIARSSINAPNQHDADHATFHRVKNFRSLALKLTPEPEE' A
#
# COMPACT_ATOMS: atom_id res chain seq x y z
N GLN A 1 -7.54 5.38 -11.37
CA GLN A 1 -8.02 4.54 -10.25
C GLN A 1 -6.94 4.53 -9.17
N ALA A 2 -7.32 4.52 -7.90
CA ALA A 2 -6.39 4.31 -6.79
C ALA A 2 -6.62 2.91 -6.21
N GLY A 3 -5.56 2.11 -6.07
CA GLY A 3 -5.63 0.79 -5.44
C GLY A 3 -5.55 0.91 -3.91
N CYS A 4 -6.42 0.22 -3.18
CA CYS A 4 -6.37 0.10 -1.72
C CYS A 4 -5.89 -1.31 -1.36
N VAL A 5 -4.82 -1.42 -0.56
CA VAL A 5 -4.28 -2.71 -0.10
C VAL A 5 -4.64 -3.02 1.35
N ALA A 6 -4.92 -2.00 2.16
CA ALA A 6 -5.35 -2.14 3.54
C ALA A 6 -6.24 -0.95 3.95
N GLN A 7 -7.24 -1.22 4.79
CA GLN A 7 -8.14 -0.23 5.36
C GLN A 7 -8.55 -0.63 6.78
N ALA A 8 -8.95 0.34 7.58
CA ALA A 8 -9.49 0.14 8.92
C ALA A 8 -10.78 0.94 9.10
N GLY A 9 -11.57 0.63 10.13
CA GLY A 9 -12.87 1.27 10.36
C GLY A 9 -12.77 2.72 10.86
N LYS A 10 -11.61 3.16 11.36
CA LYS A 10 -11.40 4.50 11.91
C LYS A 10 -10.11 5.12 11.37
N ILE A 11 -10.12 6.43 11.17
CA ILE A 11 -8.95 7.19 10.68
C ILE A 11 -7.72 6.97 11.59
N SER A 12 -7.91 6.95 12.90
CA SER A 12 -6.83 6.76 13.87
C SER A 12 -6.13 5.41 13.75
N GLN A 13 -6.79 4.39 13.18
CA GLN A 13 -6.23 3.04 13.02
C GLN A 13 -5.33 2.89 11.79
N SER A 14 -5.36 3.86 10.87
CA SER A 14 -4.62 3.84 9.59
C SER A 14 -3.60 4.99 9.48
N PHE A 15 -3.08 5.48 10.61
CA PHE A 15 -2.19 6.63 10.64
C PHE A 15 -0.74 6.32 10.21
N MET A 16 -0.30 5.07 10.36
CA MET A 16 1.09 4.73 10.06
C MET A 16 1.33 4.52 8.57
N TYR A 17 2.54 4.86 8.13
CA TYR A 17 2.96 4.66 6.76
C TYR A 17 3.20 3.16 6.46
N ALA A 18 2.58 2.68 5.39
CA ALA A 18 2.92 1.39 4.81
C ALA A 18 4.34 1.40 4.25
N ARG A 19 5.00 0.23 4.22
CA ARG A 19 6.35 0.07 3.67
C ARG A 19 6.32 -0.87 2.47
N PRO A 20 6.30 -0.33 1.24
CA PRO A 20 6.43 -1.13 0.03
C PRO A 20 7.90 -1.51 -0.24
N VAL A 21 8.11 -2.67 -0.85
CA VAL A 21 9.39 -3.18 -1.38
C VAL A 21 9.12 -3.84 -2.73
N ILE A 22 9.99 -3.57 -3.70
CA ILE A 22 9.92 -4.19 -5.03
C ILE A 22 10.52 -5.61 -4.94
N ASP A 23 9.76 -6.60 -5.42
CA ASP A 23 10.13 -8.02 -5.44
C ASP A 23 9.93 -8.54 -6.88
N GLY A 24 10.95 -8.34 -7.73
CA GLY A 24 10.85 -8.61 -9.18
C GLY A 24 9.78 -7.74 -9.87
N ASP A 25 8.77 -8.39 -10.42
CA ASP A 25 7.61 -7.76 -11.06
C ASP A 25 6.46 -7.45 -10.08
N ASP A 26 6.58 -7.92 -8.84
CA ASP A 26 5.59 -7.74 -7.80
C ASP A 26 5.98 -6.60 -6.85
N LEU A 27 4.97 -6.05 -6.16
CA LEU A 27 5.15 -5.12 -5.06
C LEU A 27 4.71 -5.79 -3.76
N ALA A 28 5.67 -6.05 -2.86
CA ALA A 28 5.39 -6.53 -1.52
C ALA A 28 5.18 -5.33 -0.58
N ILE A 29 4.19 -5.39 0.31
CA ILE A 29 3.85 -4.28 1.19
C ILE A 29 3.56 -4.81 2.58
N ILE A 30 4.15 -4.18 3.61
CA ILE A 30 3.68 -4.32 4.98
C ILE A 30 2.92 -3.05 5.38
N ALA A 31 1.69 -3.23 5.85
CA ALA A 31 0.89 -2.18 6.46
C ALA A 31 0.78 -2.44 7.96
N ARG A 32 1.17 -1.45 8.77
CA ARG A 32 1.08 -1.50 10.22
C ARG A 32 -0.02 -0.57 10.68
N SER A 33 -0.81 -1.01 11.64
CA SER A 33 -2.00 -0.33 12.12
C SER A 33 -2.12 -0.47 13.63
N SER A 34 -2.76 0.51 14.25
CA SER A 34 -3.11 0.53 15.66
C SER A 34 -4.60 0.17 15.81
N ILE A 35 -4.95 -1.11 15.64
CA ILE A 35 -6.36 -1.54 15.63
C ILE A 35 -6.96 -1.49 17.03
N ASN A 36 -6.28 -2.04 18.04
CA ASN A 36 -6.73 -2.04 19.43
C ASN A 36 -5.77 -1.29 20.36
N ALA A 37 -4.69 -0.71 19.83
CA ALA A 37 -3.71 0.00 20.63
C ALA A 37 -4.25 1.35 21.18
N PRO A 38 -3.68 1.87 22.28
CA PRO A 38 -4.18 3.09 22.93
C PRO A 38 -4.07 4.36 22.08
N ASN A 39 -3.15 4.39 21.11
CA ASN A 39 -2.93 5.55 20.25
C ASN A 39 -2.40 5.13 18.87
N GLN A 40 -2.45 6.08 17.92
CA GLN A 40 -2.14 5.87 16.51
C GLN A 40 -0.65 5.62 16.19
N HIS A 41 0.24 5.75 17.16
CA HIS A 41 1.68 5.49 17.02
C HIS A 41 2.09 4.11 17.56
N ASP A 42 1.19 3.39 18.21
CA ASP A 42 1.43 2.06 18.76
C ASP A 42 0.84 0.99 17.82
N ALA A 43 1.71 0.27 17.10
CA ALA A 43 1.29 -0.71 16.10
C ALA A 43 1.09 -2.07 16.76
N ASP A 44 -0.16 -2.45 17.00
CA ASP A 44 -0.52 -3.78 17.52
C ASP A 44 -0.94 -4.76 16.40
N HIS A 45 -1.04 -4.29 15.16
CA HIS A 45 -1.48 -5.12 14.03
C HIS A 45 -0.63 -4.89 12.79
N ALA A 46 -0.21 -5.99 12.14
CA ALA A 46 0.54 -5.95 10.89
C ALA A 46 -0.09 -6.89 9.86
N THR A 47 -0.23 -6.38 8.63
CA THR A 47 -0.72 -7.15 7.48
C THR A 47 0.29 -7.10 6.34
N PHE A 48 0.41 -8.23 5.63
CA PHE A 48 1.34 -8.40 4.52
C PHE A 48 0.54 -8.58 3.23
N HIS A 49 0.92 -7.82 2.22
CA HIS A 49 0.22 -7.77 0.94
C HIS A 49 1.20 -7.94 -0.21
N ARG A 50 0.73 -8.51 -1.31
CA ARG A 50 1.48 -8.60 -2.55
C ARG A 50 0.60 -8.18 -3.71
N VAL A 51 1.00 -7.13 -4.42
CA VAL A 51 0.39 -6.71 -5.68
C VAL A 51 1.19 -7.35 -6.80
N LYS A 52 0.64 -8.39 -7.41
CA LYS A 52 1.32 -9.12 -8.47
C LYS A 52 1.41 -8.30 -9.75
N ASN A 53 2.54 -8.39 -10.46
CA ASN A 53 2.77 -7.72 -11.73
C ASN A 53 2.41 -6.22 -11.68
N PHE A 54 2.75 -5.52 -10.60
CA PHE A 54 2.23 -4.16 -10.32
C PHE A 54 2.56 -3.15 -11.43
N ARG A 55 3.64 -3.39 -12.18
CA ARG A 55 4.06 -2.57 -13.32
C ARG A 55 3.02 -2.53 -14.43
N SER A 56 2.27 -3.61 -14.62
CA SER A 56 1.18 -3.66 -15.61
C SER A 56 0.00 -2.75 -15.26
N LEU A 57 -0.08 -2.30 -13.99
CA LEU A 57 -1.11 -1.39 -13.50
C LEU A 57 -0.70 0.09 -13.64
N ALA A 58 0.53 0.37 -14.08
CA ALA A 58 1.01 1.74 -14.27
C ALA A 58 0.24 2.43 -15.40
N LEU A 59 -0.13 3.70 -15.17
CA LEU A 59 -0.73 4.53 -16.20
C LEU A 59 0.33 4.90 -17.25
N LYS A 60 -0.08 4.96 -18.51
CA LYS A 60 0.74 5.56 -19.56
C LYS A 60 0.80 7.07 -19.34
N LEU A 61 1.90 7.55 -18.77
CA LEU A 61 2.09 8.97 -18.44
C LEU A 61 2.71 9.78 -19.58
N THR A 62 3.26 9.10 -20.59
CA THR A 62 3.92 9.74 -21.73
C THR A 62 3.05 9.63 -22.98
N PRO A 63 2.93 10.71 -23.78
CA PRO A 63 2.29 10.65 -25.09
C PRO A 63 3.09 9.75 -26.04
N GLU A 64 2.43 9.28 -27.10
CA GLU A 64 3.11 8.56 -28.18
C GLU A 64 4.00 9.54 -28.98
N PRO A 65 5.16 9.09 -29.48
CA PRO A 65 5.91 9.86 -30.46
C PRO A 65 5.10 10.03 -31.75
N GLU A 66 5.33 11.14 -32.45
CA GLU A 66 4.83 11.32 -33.84
C GLU A 66 5.57 10.33 -34.77
N GLU A 67 4.84 9.80 -35.77
CA GLU A 67 5.38 8.89 -36.80
C GLU A 67 6.44 9.55 -37.70
#